data_AF-A0A2N2GHP5-F1
#
_entry.id   AF-A0A2N2GHP5-F1
#
_cell.length_a   1.000
_cell.length_b   1.000
_cell.length_c   1.000
_cell.angle_alpha   90.00
_cell.angle_beta   90.00
_cell.angle_gamma   90.00
#
_symmetry.space_group_name_H-M   'P 1'
#
loop_
_entity.id
_entity.type
_entity.pdbx_description
1 polymer ?
#
loop_
_entity_poly.entity_id
_entity_poly.type
_entity_poly.pdbx_seq_one_letter_code
_entity_poly.pdbx_strand_id
1 'polypeptide(L)'
;MKLVTALIRLIFDNPNSSELKKLYLAGFPRSFESFIKIIHPKKFDQLYDGFIYINLADKLADEYPDVVGGIYLKLASEACLDADAPNYLRQNLIDFERKHARLYKQYYETLTPEKQSNVENFKRASLHDGGKGMCNF
;
A
#
# COMPACT_ATOMS: atom_id res chain seq x y z
N MET A 1 -10.68 7.47 8.64
CA MET A 1 -11.01 6.39 7.69
C MET A 1 -12.17 6.74 6.76
N LYS A 2 -13.37 7.14 7.27
CA LYS A 2 -14.52 7.58 6.44
C LYS A 2 -14.16 8.63 5.37
N LEU A 3 -13.19 9.50 5.67
CA LEU A 3 -12.69 10.53 4.75
C LEU A 3 -12.02 9.96 3.50
N VAL A 4 -11.16 8.93 3.62
CA VAL A 4 -10.45 8.34 2.46
C VAL A 4 -11.43 7.64 1.53
N THR A 5 -12.40 6.92 2.10
CA THR A 5 -13.48 6.28 1.34
C THR A 5 -14.34 7.29 0.59
N ALA A 6 -14.67 8.42 1.23
CA ALA A 6 -15.42 9.50 0.59
C ALA A 6 -14.62 10.16 -0.55
N LEU A 7 -13.32 10.38 -0.34
CA LEU A 7 -12.42 10.94 -1.35
C LEU A 7 -12.32 10.06 -2.59
N ILE A 8 -12.30 8.73 -2.46
CA ILE A 8 -12.30 7.82 -3.61
C ILE A 8 -13.52 8.07 -4.50
N ARG A 9 -14.73 8.17 -3.91
CA ARG A 9 -15.95 8.45 -4.66
C ARG A 9 -15.89 9.80 -5.36
N LEU A 10 -15.46 10.84 -4.65
CA LEU A 10 -15.32 12.19 -5.21
C LEU A 10 -14.32 12.24 -6.37
N ILE A 11 -13.24 11.46 -6.30
CA ILE A 11 -12.25 11.33 -7.39
C ILE A 11 -12.86 10.60 -8.59
N PHE A 12 -13.66 9.55 -8.37
CA PHE A 12 -14.39 8.91 -9.47
C PHE A 12 -15.32 9.88 -10.19
N ASP A 13 -16.03 10.72 -9.45
CA ASP A 13 -16.92 11.73 -10.03
C ASP A 13 -16.15 12.90 -10.67
N ASN A 14 -14.91 13.17 -10.20
CA ASN A 14 -14.08 14.29 -10.64
C ASN A 14 -12.62 13.84 -10.89
N PRO A 15 -12.36 12.99 -11.92
CA PRO A 15 -11.07 12.31 -12.08
C PRO A 15 -9.90 13.23 -12.44
N ASN A 16 -10.17 14.46 -12.86
CA ASN A 16 -9.14 15.45 -13.18
C ASN A 16 -8.80 16.37 -12.00
N SER A 17 -9.46 16.22 -10.86
CA SER A 17 -9.19 17.07 -9.68
C SER A 17 -7.89 16.68 -9.00
N SER A 18 -6.82 17.42 -9.30
CA SER A 18 -5.52 17.25 -8.65
C SER A 18 -5.59 17.45 -7.12
N GLU A 19 -6.49 18.31 -6.64
CA GLU A 19 -6.70 18.57 -5.21
C GLU A 19 -7.25 17.33 -4.50
N LEU A 20 -8.30 16.71 -5.05
CA LEU A 20 -8.87 15.51 -4.47
C LEU A 20 -7.86 14.35 -4.46
N LYS A 21 -7.08 14.17 -5.54
CA LYS A 21 -6.00 13.17 -5.61
C LYS A 21 -4.95 13.40 -4.51
N LYS A 22 -4.51 14.64 -4.32
CA LYS A 22 -3.54 15.00 -3.27
C LYS A 22 -4.09 14.75 -1.87
N LEU A 23 -5.35 15.13 -1.60
CA LEU A 23 -6.02 14.88 -0.32
C LEU A 23 -6.13 13.38 -0.04
N TYR A 24 -6.47 12.59 -1.06
CA TYR A 24 -6.50 11.14 -0.96
C TYR A 24 -5.13 10.56 -0.62
N LEU A 25 -4.07 10.95 -1.34
CA LEU A 25 -2.70 10.47 -1.08
C LEU A 25 -2.16 10.92 0.29
N ALA A 26 -2.54 12.10 0.75
CA ALA A 26 -2.20 12.61 2.08
C ALA A 26 -2.93 11.86 3.20
N GLY A 27 -4.18 11.45 2.96
CA GLY A 27 -4.98 10.66 3.89
C GLY A 27 -4.69 9.16 3.85
N PHE A 28 -3.94 8.67 2.85
CA PHE A 28 -3.62 7.25 2.70
C PHE A 28 -2.69 6.77 3.84
N PRO A 29 -2.89 5.56 4.38
CA PRO A 29 -2.07 5.02 5.48
C PRO A 29 -0.56 5.13 5.25
N ARG A 30 0.16 5.45 6.33
CA ARG A 30 1.62 5.55 6.37
C ARG A 30 2.30 4.51 7.26
N SER A 31 1.51 3.69 7.95
CA SER A 31 1.98 2.53 8.70
C SER A 31 1.21 1.29 8.29
N PHE A 32 1.88 0.13 8.34
CA PHE A 32 1.25 -1.14 7.98
C PHE A 32 0.05 -1.47 8.88
N GLU A 33 0.14 -1.20 10.19
CA GLU A 33 -0.97 -1.36 11.14
C GLU A 33 -2.22 -0.56 10.73
N SER A 34 -2.04 0.72 10.38
CA SER A 34 -3.15 1.57 9.94
C SER A 34 -3.74 1.10 8.62
N PHE A 35 -2.90 0.54 7.74
CA PHE A 35 -3.31 -0.03 6.48
C PHE A 35 -4.12 -1.32 6.68
N ILE A 36 -3.69 -2.23 7.56
CA ILE A 36 -4.44 -3.44 7.91
C ILE A 36 -5.83 -3.10 8.47
N LYS A 37 -5.94 -2.06 9.32
CA LYS A 37 -7.23 -1.61 9.87
C LYS A 37 -8.25 -1.18 8.80
N ILE A 38 -7.81 -0.83 7.58
CA ILE A 38 -8.67 -0.50 6.45
C ILE A 38 -9.12 -1.74 5.68
N ILE A 39 -8.20 -2.69 5.45
CA ILE A 39 -8.48 -3.88 4.64
C ILE A 39 -9.15 -5.01 5.46
N HIS A 40 -8.94 -5.02 6.78
CA HIS A 40 -9.52 -5.96 7.74
C HIS A 40 -10.16 -5.20 8.90
N PRO A 41 -11.31 -4.53 8.68
CA PRO A 41 -12.02 -3.86 9.76
C PRO A 41 -12.48 -4.87 10.82
N LYS A 42 -12.44 -4.48 12.11
CA LYS A 42 -12.81 -5.35 13.26
C LYS A 42 -14.23 -5.92 13.18
N LYS A 43 -15.11 -5.30 12.41
CA LYS A 43 -16.42 -5.83 12.06
C LYS A 43 -16.35 -6.22 10.58
N PHE A 44 -16.56 -7.50 10.28
CA PHE A 44 -16.73 -8.01 8.92
C PHE A 44 -18.08 -7.59 8.30
N ASP A 45 -18.68 -6.49 8.78
CA ASP A 45 -19.98 -6.00 8.34
C ASP A 45 -19.94 -5.42 6.92
N GLN A 46 -18.74 -5.22 6.34
CA GLN A 46 -18.54 -4.83 4.96
C GLN A 46 -17.37 -5.60 4.35
N LEU A 47 -17.63 -6.36 3.27
CA LEU A 47 -16.64 -7.13 2.49
C LEU A 47 -15.75 -6.19 1.65
N TYR A 48 -15.02 -5.28 2.27
CA TYR A 48 -13.97 -4.52 1.59
C TYR A 48 -12.65 -5.22 1.78
N ASP A 49 -12.20 -5.94 0.74
CA ASP A 49 -10.87 -6.56 0.65
C ASP A 49 -9.71 -5.54 0.51
N GLY A 50 -10.00 -4.26 0.73
CA GLY A 50 -9.03 -3.17 0.56
C GLY A 50 -8.73 -2.79 -0.90
N PHE A 51 -9.23 -3.53 -1.89
CA PHE A 51 -8.87 -3.37 -3.31
C PHE A 51 -9.10 -1.94 -3.81
N ILE A 52 -10.27 -1.37 -3.54
CA ILE A 52 -10.62 -0.06 -4.07
C ILE A 52 -9.67 1.05 -3.56
N TYR A 53 -9.17 0.91 -2.34
CA TYR A 53 -8.22 1.87 -1.77
C TYR A 53 -6.89 1.74 -2.48
N ILE A 54 -6.34 0.54 -2.58
CA ILE A 54 -4.99 0.36 -3.13
C ILE A 54 -4.92 0.50 -4.65
N ASN A 55 -5.99 0.14 -5.35
CA ASN A 55 -6.13 0.31 -6.80
C ASN A 55 -6.12 1.80 -7.19
N LEU A 56 -6.75 2.68 -6.40
CA LEU A 56 -6.66 4.12 -6.69
C LEU A 56 -5.24 4.66 -6.51
N ALA A 57 -4.54 4.24 -5.45
CA ALA A 57 -3.13 4.62 -5.26
C ALA A 57 -2.27 4.17 -6.46
N ASP A 58 -2.50 2.97 -6.99
CA ASP A 58 -1.77 2.44 -8.15
C ASP A 58 -2.03 3.23 -9.42
N LYS A 59 -3.29 3.57 -9.70
CA LYS A 59 -3.65 4.44 -10.82
C LYS A 59 -2.99 5.81 -10.74
N LEU A 60 -2.71 6.29 -9.52
CA LEU A 60 -2.03 7.55 -9.28
C LEU A 60 -0.51 7.43 -9.28
N ALA A 61 0.06 6.22 -9.39
CA ALA A 61 1.49 6.01 -9.38
C ALA A 61 2.20 6.66 -10.58
N ASP A 62 1.55 6.75 -11.74
CA ASP A 62 2.15 7.39 -12.91
C ASP A 62 2.08 8.93 -12.84
N GLU A 63 1.08 9.48 -12.13
CA GLU A 63 0.95 10.93 -11.91
C GLU A 63 1.76 11.44 -10.71
N TYR A 64 1.90 10.62 -9.66
CA TYR A 64 2.54 10.97 -8.39
C TYR A 64 3.52 9.87 -7.93
N PRO A 65 4.51 9.47 -8.75
CA PRO A 65 5.35 8.30 -8.48
C PRO A 65 6.17 8.43 -7.20
N ASP A 66 6.64 9.63 -6.88
CA ASP A 66 7.41 9.90 -5.66
C ASP A 66 6.58 9.60 -4.39
N VAL A 67 5.34 10.06 -4.37
CA VAL A 67 4.44 9.91 -3.22
C VAL A 67 4.01 8.45 -3.09
N VAL A 68 3.59 7.83 -4.19
CA VAL A 68 3.08 6.46 -4.19
C VAL A 68 4.20 5.45 -3.91
N GLY A 69 5.37 5.61 -4.51
CA GLY A 69 6.53 4.77 -4.26
C GLY A 69 6.97 4.80 -2.79
N GLY A 70 7.02 6.00 -2.19
CA GLY A 70 7.29 6.16 -0.77
C GLY A 70 6.27 5.46 0.13
N ILE A 71 4.98 5.51 -0.22
CA ILE A 71 3.92 4.77 0.51
C ILE A 71 4.16 3.27 0.40
N TYR A 72 4.35 2.74 -0.81
CA TYR A 72 4.47 1.30 -1.02
C TYR A 72 5.67 0.72 -0.30
N LEU A 73 6.84 1.35 -0.41
CA LEU A 73 8.04 0.89 0.29
C LEU A 73 7.92 1.00 1.80
N LYS A 74 7.31 2.08 2.30
CA LYS A 74 7.07 2.23 3.75
C LYS A 74 6.18 1.11 4.28
N LEU A 75 5.04 0.85 3.63
CA LEU A 75 4.12 -0.20 4.05
C LEU A 75 4.75 -1.60 3.95
N ALA A 76 5.46 -1.89 2.86
CA ALA A 76 6.14 -3.17 2.69
C ALA A 76 7.28 -3.39 3.69
N SER A 77 8.01 -2.32 4.06
CA SER A 77 9.07 -2.39 5.06
C SER A 77 8.58 -2.71 6.48
N GLU A 78 7.27 -2.58 6.71
CA GLU A 78 6.61 -2.81 8.01
C GLU A 78 5.57 -3.94 7.93
N ALA A 79 5.50 -4.64 6.79
CA ALA A 79 4.51 -5.69 6.56
C ALA A 79 4.77 -6.91 7.45
N CYS A 80 3.71 -7.42 8.09
CA CYS A 80 3.70 -8.73 8.74
C CYS A 80 3.48 -9.83 7.69
N LEU A 81 4.10 -10.99 7.90
CA LEU A 81 4.19 -12.10 6.94
C LEU A 81 3.14 -13.21 7.15
N ASP A 82 2.30 -13.12 8.20
CA ASP A 82 1.42 -14.24 8.67
C ASP A 82 -0.06 -14.23 8.24
N ALA A 83 -0.49 -13.29 7.42
CA ALA A 83 -1.87 -13.32 6.91
C ALA A 83 -1.81 -13.40 5.39
N ASP A 84 -2.86 -13.92 4.76
CA ASP A 84 -3.23 -13.61 3.38
C ASP A 84 -2.84 -12.16 3.08
N ALA A 85 -1.61 -12.00 2.55
CA ALA A 85 -0.93 -10.73 2.62
C ALA A 85 -1.79 -9.71 1.86
N PRO A 86 -1.65 -8.40 2.08
CA PRO A 86 -2.30 -7.42 1.23
C PRO A 86 -1.78 -7.58 -0.21
N ASN A 87 -2.38 -8.52 -0.94
CA ASN A 87 -1.81 -9.10 -2.14
C ASN A 87 -1.71 -8.02 -3.20
N TYR A 88 -2.72 -7.16 -3.25
CA TYR A 88 -2.72 -5.95 -4.05
C TYR A 88 -1.55 -5.01 -3.73
N LEU A 89 -1.16 -4.81 -2.46
CA LEU A 89 0.02 -3.98 -2.12
C LEU A 89 1.30 -4.60 -2.68
N ARG A 90 1.43 -5.92 -2.54
CA ARG A 90 2.58 -6.67 -3.04
C ARG A 90 2.67 -6.58 -4.57
N GLN A 91 1.58 -6.84 -5.27
CA GLN A 91 1.54 -6.76 -6.74
C GLN A 91 1.85 -5.34 -7.21
N ASN A 92 1.23 -4.32 -6.61
CA ASN A 92 1.45 -2.93 -6.99
C ASN A 92 2.89 -2.48 -6.69
N LEU A 93 3.50 -2.96 -5.61
CA LEU A 93 4.92 -2.69 -5.32
C LEU A 93 5.84 -3.30 -6.39
N ILE A 94 5.60 -4.56 -6.78
CA ILE A 94 6.38 -5.25 -7.82
C ILE A 94 6.22 -4.52 -9.17
N ASP A 95 4.99 -4.15 -9.52
CA ASP A 95 4.72 -3.40 -10.74
C ASP A 95 5.34 -2.00 -10.71
N PHE A 96 5.29 -1.33 -9.56
CA PHE A 96 5.94 -0.04 -9.35
C PHE A 96 7.46 -0.15 -9.49
N GLU A 97 8.10 -1.14 -8.89
CA GLU A 97 9.54 -1.40 -9.05
C GLU A 97 9.90 -1.62 -10.52
N ARG A 98 9.10 -2.38 -11.27
CA ARG A 98 9.33 -2.61 -12.69
C ARG A 98 9.20 -1.34 -13.52
N LYS A 99 8.16 -0.52 -13.29
CA LYS A 99 7.87 0.70 -14.06
C LYS A 99 8.76 1.89 -13.68
N HIS A 100 9.04 2.04 -12.38
CA HIS A 100 9.69 3.19 -11.77
C HIS A 100 11.00 2.80 -11.05
N ALA A 101 11.76 1.88 -11.64
CA ALA A 101 12.93 1.22 -11.04
C ALA A 101 13.94 2.18 -10.40
N ARG A 102 14.21 3.33 -11.04
CA ARG A 102 15.12 4.35 -10.51
C ARG A 102 14.60 4.95 -9.20
N LEU A 103 13.33 5.34 -9.16
CA LEU A 103 12.70 5.91 -7.96
C LEU A 103 12.57 4.86 -6.86
N TYR A 104 12.17 3.63 -7.21
CA TYR A 104 12.15 2.51 -6.27
C TYR A 104 13.51 2.33 -5.61
N LYS A 105 14.58 2.25 -6.41
CA LYS A 105 15.95 2.08 -5.90
C LYS A 105 16.35 3.21 -4.94
N GLN A 106 16.06 4.47 -5.31
CA GLN A 106 16.35 5.62 -4.46
C GLN A 106 15.70 5.51 -3.08
N TYR A 107 14.41 5.15 -3.02
CA TYR A 107 13.73 4.97 -1.74
C TYR A 107 14.22 3.73 -0.99
N TYR A 108 14.43 2.61 -1.68
CA TYR A 108 14.90 1.36 -1.09
C TYR A 108 16.26 1.53 -0.41
N GLU A 109 17.18 2.29 -1.01
CA GLU A 109 18.50 2.59 -0.45
C GLU A 109 18.45 3.46 0.83
N THR A 110 17.35 4.16 1.10
CA THR A 110 17.16 4.90 2.36
C THR A 110 16.72 4.03 3.53
N LEU A 111 16.30 2.79 3.26
CA LEU A 111 15.84 1.86 4.30
C LEU A 111 17.01 1.23 5.03
N THR A 112 16.80 0.87 6.30
CA THR A 112 17.77 0.04 7.04
C THR A 112 17.86 -1.36 6.41
N PRO A 113 18.97 -2.09 6.60
CA PRO A 113 19.11 -3.46 6.08
C PRO A 113 17.99 -4.41 6.51
N GLU A 114 17.51 -4.26 7.76
CA GLU A 114 16.36 -5.01 8.27
C GLU A 114 15.08 -4.73 7.47
N LYS A 115 14.80 -3.45 7.20
CA LYS A 115 13.62 -3.03 6.41
C LYS A 115 13.71 -3.45 4.95
N GLN A 116 14.91 -3.38 4.36
CA GLN A 116 15.18 -3.90 3.03
C GLN A 116 14.91 -5.41 2.94
N SER A 117 15.41 -6.17 3.91
CA SER A 117 15.12 -7.61 4.03
C SER A 117 13.62 -7.87 4.13
N ASN A 118 12.88 -7.08 4.92
CA ASN A 118 11.44 -7.23 5.05
C ASN A 118 10.69 -6.94 3.74
N VAL A 119 11.09 -5.93 2.98
CA VAL A 119 10.52 -5.64 1.64
C VAL A 119 10.70 -6.84 0.70
N GLU A 120 11.91 -7.42 0.68
CA GLU A 120 12.21 -8.58 -0.17
C GLU A 120 11.44 -9.83 0.27
N ASN A 121 11.32 -10.06 1.56
CA ASN A 121 10.49 -11.14 2.11
C ASN A 121 9.02 -10.93 1.76
N PHE A 122 8.50 -9.71 1.91
CA PHE A 122 7.13 -9.35 1.57
C PHE A 122 6.84 -9.58 0.07
N LYS A 123 7.75 -9.21 -0.82
CA LYS A 123 7.61 -9.46 -2.28
C LYS A 123 7.55 -10.95 -2.61
N ARG A 124 8.30 -11.78 -1.88
CA ARG A 124 8.41 -13.24 -2.12
C ARG A 124 7.37 -14.08 -1.40
N ALA A 125 6.72 -13.55 -0.36
CA ALA A 125 5.71 -14.26 0.42
C ALA A 125 4.63 -14.84 -0.52
N SER A 126 4.30 -16.12 -0.38
CA SER A 126 3.25 -16.77 -1.17
C SER A 126 1.95 -16.83 -0.35
N LEU A 127 0.80 -16.96 -1.01
CA LEU A 127 -0.48 -17.17 -0.31
C LEU A 127 -0.52 -18.52 0.46
N HIS A 128 0.41 -19.42 0.18
CA HIS A 128 0.46 -20.77 0.76
C HIS A 128 1.59 -20.96 1.78
N ASP A 129 2.56 -20.05 1.80
CA ASP A 129 3.68 -20.06 2.73
C ASP A 129 3.57 -18.82 3.60
N GLY A 130 2.73 -18.90 4.64
CA GLY A 130 2.74 -17.95 5.74
C GLY A 130 4.15 -17.91 6.33
N GLY A 131 4.90 -16.87 5.97
CA GLY A 131 6.24 -16.65 6.49
C GLY A 131 6.15 -16.24 7.95
N LYS A 132 7.19 -16.55 8.74
CA LYS A 132 7.26 -16.12 10.16
C LYS A 132 7.08 -14.61 10.27
N GLY A 133 6.00 -14.17 10.92
CA GLY A 133 5.83 -12.76 11.27
C GLY A 133 4.39 -12.42 11.64
N MET A 134 4.00 -12.73 12.88
CA MET A 134 2.67 -12.39 13.39
C MET A 134 2.59 -10.89 13.74
N CYS A 135 1.58 -10.22 13.19
CA CYS A 135 1.11 -8.93 13.69
C CYS A 135 0.46 -9.14 15.07
N ASN A 136 1.07 -8.64 16.16
CA ASN A 136 0.49 -8.64 17.51
C ASN A 136 -0.15 -7.28 17.85
N PHE A 137 -0.93 -6.70 16.93
CA PHE A 137 -1.54 -5.37 17.10
C PHE A 137 -2.94 -5.42 17.72
#